data_AF-A0A2V6NPT3-F1
#
_entry.id   AF-A0A2V6NPT3-F1
#
_cell.length_a   1.000
_cell.length_b   1.000
_cell.length_c   1.000
_cell.angle_alpha   90.00
_cell.angle_beta   90.00
_cell.angle_gamma   90.00
#
_symmetry.space_group_name_H-M   'P 1'
#
loop_
_entity.id
_entity.type
_entity.pdbx_description
1 polymer ?
#
loop_
_entity_poly.entity_id
_entity_poly.type
_entity_poly.pdbx_seq_one_letter_code
_entity_poly.pdbx_strand_id
1 'polypeptide(L)'
;MHRSYPPRNKLKRIVIRGFVTVSLSLSLFIALIYFKQHSMVYHPRPYGTGYAQALPTNGEEISYTLPFGKQTAFYIPARNNEQSPSRIWVAFCGNGSLALDWTTILAGYP
;
A
#
# COMPACT_ATOMS: atom_id res chain seq x y z
N MET A 1 -25.97 -44.34 39.25
CA MET A 1 -25.28 -43.20 38.59
C MET A 1 -26.31 -42.17 38.16
N HIS A 2 -26.50 -41.09 38.92
CA HIS A 2 -27.47 -40.04 38.59
C HIS A 2 -26.76 -38.92 37.83
N ARG A 3 -26.98 -38.80 36.51
CA ARG A 3 -26.52 -37.64 35.72
C ARG A 3 -27.50 -36.49 35.97
N SER A 4 -27.07 -35.49 36.74
CA SER A 4 -27.80 -34.22 36.89
C SER A 4 -27.61 -33.39 35.63
N TYR A 5 -28.61 -33.36 34.75
CA TYR A 5 -28.63 -32.43 33.64
C TYR A 5 -28.89 -31.01 34.17
N PRO A 6 -28.12 -29.99 33.76
CA PRO A 6 -28.41 -28.62 34.16
C PRO A 6 -29.80 -28.25 33.63
N PRO A 7 -30.63 -27.52 34.40
CA PRO A 7 -31.97 -27.14 33.98
C PRO A 7 -31.88 -26.44 32.62
N ARG A 8 -32.75 -26.80 31.67
CA ARG A 8 -32.79 -26.33 30.27
C ARG A 8 -32.60 -24.81 30.11
N ASN A 9 -33.00 -24.03 31.12
CA ASN A 9 -32.83 -22.57 31.20
C ASN A 9 -31.38 -22.12 31.45
N LYS A 10 -30.57 -22.87 32.21
CA LYS A 10 -29.13 -22.60 32.40
C LYS A 10 -28.36 -22.83 31.10
N LEU A 11 -28.62 -23.94 30.40
CA LEU A 11 -27.95 -24.23 29.12
C LEU A 11 -28.27 -23.16 28.07
N LYS A 12 -29.55 -22.77 27.92
CA LYS A 12 -29.96 -21.66 27.04
C LYS A 12 -29.26 -20.34 27.39
N ARG A 13 -29.17 -19.98 28.67
CA ARG A 13 -28.47 -18.76 29.10
C ARG A 13 -26.98 -18.79 28.78
N ILE A 14 -26.32 -19.94 28.93
CA ILE A 14 -24.90 -20.10 28.58
C ILE A 14 -24.70 -19.93 27.07
N VAL A 15 -25.54 -20.58 26.25
CA VAL A 15 -25.47 -20.46 24.79
C VAL A 15 -25.73 -19.02 24.33
N ILE A 16 -26.76 -18.36 24.86
CA ILE A 16 -27.07 -16.97 24.52
C ILE A 16 -25.93 -16.04 24.92
N ARG A 17 -25.36 -16.21 26.13
CA ARG A 17 -24.20 -15.41 26.57
C ARG A 17 -22.99 -15.62 25.66
N GLY A 18 -22.70 -16.87 25.29
CA GLY A 18 -21.62 -17.18 24.35
C GLY A 18 -21.82 -16.48 23.01
N PHE A 19 -23.03 -16.56 22.45
CA PHE A 19 -23.36 -15.89 21.18
C PHE A 19 -23.24 -14.37 21.27
N VAL A 20 -23.76 -13.76 22.33
CA VAL A 20 -23.63 -12.31 22.57
C VAL A 20 -22.17 -11.90 22.70
N THR A 21 -21.36 -12.63 23.47
CA THR A 21 -19.93 -12.33 23.62
C THR A 21 -19.18 -12.41 22.30
N VAL A 22 -19.44 -13.43 21.48
CA VAL A 22 -18.82 -13.56 20.15
C VAL A 22 -19.24 -12.41 19.25
N SER A 23 -20.54 -12.09 19.21
CA SER A 23 -21.07 -11.01 18.38
C SER A 23 -20.48 -9.65 18.78
N LEU A 24 -20.43 -9.33 20.07
CA LEU A 24 -19.82 -8.11 20.58
C LEU A 24 -18.32 -8.03 20.27
N SER A 25 -17.60 -9.15 20.39
CA SER A 25 -16.17 -9.21 20.09
C SER A 25 -15.92 -8.97 18.60
N LEU A 26 -16.74 -9.56 17.72
CA LEU A 26 -16.65 -9.34 16.29
C LEU A 26 -16.99 -7.89 15.91
N SER A 27 -18.06 -7.33 16.48
CA SER A 27 -18.41 -5.92 16.27
C SER A 27 -17.29 -4.97 16.72
N LEU A 28 -16.67 -5.24 17.88
CA LEU A 28 -15.53 -4.46 18.36
C LEU A 28 -14.35 -4.56 17.40
N PHE A 29 -14.03 -5.76 16.91
CA PHE A 29 -12.94 -5.96 15.95
C PHE A 29 -13.17 -5.20 14.63
N ILE A 30 -14.39 -5.29 14.07
CA ILE A 30 -14.77 -4.54 12.87
C ILE A 30 -14.68 -3.03 13.11
N ALA A 31 -15.17 -2.54 14.25
CA ALA A 31 -15.07 -1.12 14.61
C ALA A 31 -13.60 -0.68 14.68
N LEU A 32 -12.72 -1.46 15.33
CA LEU A 32 -11.29 -1.16 15.41
C LEU A 32 -10.64 -1.04 14.03
N ILE A 33 -10.93 -1.98 13.11
CA ILE A 33 -10.43 -1.92 11.72
C ILE A 33 -10.98 -0.67 11.02
N TYR A 34 -12.29 -0.42 11.11
CA TYR A 34 -12.92 0.72 10.45
C TYR A 34 -12.33 2.06 10.91
N PHE A 35 -12.11 2.25 12.21
CA PHE A 35 -11.50 3.48 12.72
C PHE A 35 -10.00 3.56 12.46
N LYS A 36 -9.30 2.44 12.31
CA LYS A 36 -7.85 2.40 11.99
C LYS A 36 -7.55 2.30 10.51
N GLN A 37 -8.56 2.21 9.64
CA GLN A 37 -8.37 2.05 8.20
C GLN A 37 -7.51 3.19 7.60
N HIS A 38 -7.65 4.42 8.09
CA HIS A 38 -6.87 5.56 7.60
C HIS A 38 -5.37 5.44 7.93
N SER A 39 -5.02 4.84 9.06
CA SER A 39 -3.63 4.54 9.41
C SER A 39 -3.10 3.30 8.68
N MET A 40 -4.00 2.46 8.16
CA MET A 40 -3.68 1.35 7.27
C MET A 40 -3.56 1.79 5.80
N VAL A 41 -4.00 3.02 5.47
CA VAL A 41 -3.70 3.63 4.17
C VAL A 41 -2.22 3.98 4.13
N TYR A 42 -1.55 3.42 3.13
CA TYR A 42 -0.10 3.50 2.96
C TYR A 42 0.38 4.95 2.87
N HIS A 43 1.42 5.27 3.64
CA HIS A 43 2.14 6.53 3.50
C HIS A 43 3.27 6.33 2.49
N PRO A 44 3.41 7.20 1.47
CA PRO A 44 4.50 7.11 0.51
C PRO A 44 5.85 7.09 1.24
N ARG A 45 6.66 6.07 0.95
CA ARG A 45 8.05 6.04 1.38
C ARG A 45 8.77 7.27 0.81
N PRO A 46 9.56 8.02 1.58
CA PRO A 46 10.37 9.08 1.01
C PRO A 46 11.56 8.51 0.26
N TYR A 47 12.03 9.22 -0.78
CA TYR A 47 13.32 8.96 -1.38
C TYR A 47 14.44 9.19 -0.35
N GLY A 48 15.45 8.31 -0.32
CA GLY A 48 16.65 8.52 0.48
C GLY A 48 17.51 9.65 -0.08
N THR A 49 18.43 10.22 0.70
CA THR A 49 19.28 11.36 0.29
C THR A 49 20.15 11.10 -0.94
N GLY A 50 20.35 9.83 -1.30
CA GLY A 50 21.11 9.40 -2.47
C GLY A 50 20.25 8.80 -3.60
N TYR A 51 18.99 9.22 -3.77
CA TYR A 51 18.14 8.67 -4.83
C TYR A 51 18.56 9.11 -6.24
N ALA A 52 19.13 10.31 -6.37
CA ALA A 52 19.53 10.86 -7.66
C ALA A 52 20.61 10.00 -8.35
N GLN A 53 21.41 9.27 -7.57
CA GLN A 53 22.43 8.34 -8.04
C GLN A 53 21.83 7.14 -8.81
N ALA A 54 20.53 6.87 -8.65
CA ALA A 54 19.83 5.84 -9.41
C ALA A 54 19.48 6.30 -10.84
N LEU A 55 19.60 7.60 -11.14
CA LEU A 55 19.40 8.14 -12.48
C LEU A 55 20.70 8.05 -13.30
N PRO A 56 20.61 7.80 -14.62
CA PRO A 56 21.74 7.99 -15.51
C PRO A 56 22.11 9.48 -15.59
N THR A 57 23.31 9.79 -16.09
CA THR A 57 23.85 11.16 -16.14
C THR A 57 22.95 12.15 -16.90
N ASN A 58 22.18 11.67 -17.88
CA ASN A 58 21.24 12.45 -18.66
C ASN A 58 19.78 12.33 -18.17
N GLY A 59 19.54 11.66 -17.04
CA GLY A 59 18.22 11.53 -16.45
C GLY A 59 17.73 12.87 -15.91
N GLU A 60 16.44 13.15 -16.10
CA GLU A 60 15.81 14.39 -15.68
C GLU A 60 14.74 14.14 -14.63
N GLU A 61 14.73 14.97 -13.60
CA GLU A 61 13.65 15.04 -12.62
C GLU A 61 12.64 16.11 -13.03
N ILE A 62 11.40 15.69 -13.26
CA ILE A 62 10.31 16.55 -13.71
C ILE A 62 9.38 16.80 -12.52
N SER A 63 9.50 17.96 -11.91
CA SER A 63 8.61 18.42 -10.83
C SER A 63 7.39 19.15 -11.41
N TYR A 64 6.18 18.78 -10.97
CA TYR A 64 4.94 19.42 -11.37
C TYR A 64 3.94 19.48 -10.21
N THR A 65 2.98 20.41 -10.28
CA THR A 65 1.96 20.59 -9.24
C THR A 65 0.59 20.22 -9.78
N LEU A 66 -0.12 19.38 -9.03
CA LEU A 66 -1.53 19.06 -9.26
C LEU A 66 -2.38 19.67 -8.13
N PRO A 67 -3.72 19.76 -8.27
CA PRO A 67 -4.59 20.30 -7.22
C PRO A 67 -4.44 19.61 -5.85
N PHE A 68 -3.95 18.37 -5.84
CA PHE A 68 -3.72 17.57 -4.64
C PHE A 68 -2.24 17.52 -4.19
N GLY A 69 -1.36 18.36 -4.75
CA GLY A 69 0.00 18.57 -4.26
C GLY A 69 1.10 18.46 -5.31
N LYS A 70 2.35 18.61 -4.85
CA LYS A 70 3.56 18.45 -5.68
C LYS A 70 3.76 16.97 -6.03
N GLN A 71 4.10 16.73 -7.29
CA GLN A 71 4.40 15.42 -7.84
C GLN A 71 5.73 15.50 -8.58
N THR A 72 6.41 14.36 -8.67
CA THR A 72 7.69 14.23 -9.36
C THR A 72 7.63 13.02 -10.28
N ALA A 73 8.00 13.22 -11.54
CA ALA A 73 8.26 12.16 -12.50
C ALA A 73 9.75 12.15 -12.86
N PHE A 74 10.22 11.04 -13.39
CA PHE A 74 11.60 10.88 -13.84
C PHE A 74 11.61 10.51 -15.31
N TYR A 75 12.40 11.24 -16.08
CA TYR A 75 12.60 11.00 -17.50
C TYR A 75 14.01 10.48 -17.73
N ILE A 76 14.11 9.39 -18.49
CA ILE A 76 15.39 8.81 -18.91
C ILE A 76 15.41 8.92 -20.44
N PRO A 77 16.27 9.78 -21.01
CA PRO A 77 16.37 9.91 -22.45
C PRO A 77 16.96 8.66 -23.09
N ALA A 78 16.66 8.46 -24.37
CA ALA A 78 17.30 7.40 -25.15
C ALA A 78 18.80 7.69 -25.32
N ARG A 79 19.63 6.63 -25.35
CA ARG A 79 21.10 6.73 -25.42
C ARG A 79 21.62 7.44 -26.67
N ASN A 80 20.86 7.40 -27.76
CA ASN A 80 21.19 8.04 -29.04
C ASN A 80 21.04 9.57 -29.02
N ASN A 81 20.67 10.18 -27.89
CA ASN A 81 20.57 11.64 -27.73
C ASN A 81 19.65 12.30 -28.78
N GLU A 82 18.68 11.55 -29.31
CA GLU A 82 17.67 12.10 -30.21
C GLU A 82 16.84 13.15 -29.46
N GLN A 83 16.84 14.38 -29.97
CA GLN A 83 16.17 15.53 -29.35
C GLN A 83 14.65 15.33 -29.19
N SER A 84 14.07 14.38 -29.91
CA SER A 84 12.64 14.08 -29.90
C SER A 84 12.43 12.57 -29.95
N PRO A 85 11.89 11.96 -28.87
CA PRO A 85 11.69 10.53 -28.85
C PRO A 85 10.58 10.12 -29.81
N SER A 86 10.84 9.10 -30.64
CA SER A 86 9.81 8.48 -31.49
C SER A 86 8.84 7.59 -30.70
N ARG A 87 9.23 7.16 -29.49
CA ARG A 87 8.44 6.34 -28.58
C ARG A 87 8.73 6.69 -27.13
N ILE A 88 7.68 6.80 -26.32
CA ILE A 88 7.78 7.01 -24.87
C ILE A 88 7.24 5.77 -24.15
N TRP A 89 8.01 5.27 -23.19
CA TRP A 89 7.56 4.25 -22.26
C TRP A 89 7.20 4.93 -20.95
N VAL A 90 5.99 4.65 -20.47
CA VAL A 90 5.52 5.16 -19.17
C VAL A 90 5.43 3.99 -18.22
N ALA A 91 6.22 4.03 -17.15
CA ALA A 91 6.25 3.01 -16.13
C ALA A 91 5.58 3.53 -14.85
N PHE A 92 4.74 2.70 -14.26
CA PHE A 92 4.09 2.97 -12.98
C PHE A 92 4.49 1.90 -11.98
N CYS A 93 4.87 2.33 -10.79
CA CYS A 93 5.24 1.43 -9.71
C CYS A 93 4.01 0.85 -9.00
N GLY A 94 4.18 -0.35 -8.44
CA GLY A 94 3.15 -0.97 -7.60
C GLY A 94 2.97 -0.24 -6.28
N ASN A 95 1.94 -0.62 -5.53
CA ASN A 95 1.73 -0.12 -4.17
C ASN A 95 2.98 -0.34 -3.33
N GLY A 96 3.41 0.68 -2.61
CA GLY A 96 4.60 0.61 -1.77
C GLY A 96 5.91 1.02 -2.44
N SER A 97 5.93 1.14 -3.77
CA SER A 97 7.16 1.35 -4.54
C SER A 97 7.38 2.82 -4.93
N LEU A 98 8.64 3.18 -5.16
CA LEU A 98 9.07 4.49 -5.65
C LEU A 98 9.23 4.45 -7.18
N ALA A 99 9.03 5.58 -7.86
CA ALA A 99 9.13 5.63 -9.32
C ALA A 99 10.49 5.13 -9.85
N LEU A 100 11.58 5.39 -9.14
CA LEU A 100 12.92 4.92 -9.52
C LEU A 100 13.17 3.43 -9.26
N ASP A 101 12.30 2.71 -8.55
CA ASP A 101 12.51 1.27 -8.32
C ASP A 101 12.52 0.46 -9.64
N TRP A 102 11.86 0.99 -10.68
CA TRP A 102 11.89 0.44 -12.05
C TRP A 102 13.28 0.47 -12.70
N THR A 103 14.19 1.35 -12.28
CA THR A 103 15.52 1.48 -12.95
C THR A 103 16.35 0.23 -12.81
N THR A 104 16.05 -0.65 -11.85
CA THR A 104 16.65 -1.98 -11.74
C THR A 104 16.49 -2.80 -13.03
N ILE A 105 15.38 -2.66 -13.74
CA ILE A 105 15.14 -3.36 -15.01
C ILE A 105 16.01 -2.77 -16.13
N LEU A 106 16.42 -1.51 -16.00
CA LEU A 106 17.29 -0.83 -16.96
C LEU A 106 18.77 -1.18 -16.78
N ALA A 107 19.17 -1.83 -15.68
CA ALA A 107 20.55 -2.17 -15.37
C ALA A 107 21.22 -3.09 -16.42
N GLY A 108 20.43 -3.74 -17.28
CA GLY A 108 20.92 -4.54 -18.42
C GLY A 108 20.35 -4.14 -19.77
N TYR A 109 19.65 -3.00 -19.86
CA TYR A 109 19.13 -2.52 -21.14
C TYR A 109 20.30 -1.98 -21.99
N PRO A 110 20.42 -2.37 -23.28
CA PRO A 110 21.53 -1.97 -24.14
C PRO A 110 21.54 -0.49 -24.50
#